data_AF-A0A951RKR8-F1
#
_entry.id   AF-A0A951RKR8-F1
#
_cell.length_a   1.000
_cell.length_b   1.000
_cell.length_c   1.000
_cell.angle_alpha   90.00
_cell.angle_beta   90.00
_cell.angle_gamma   90.00
#
_symmetry.space_group_name_H-M   'P 1'
#
loop_
_entity.id
_entity.type
_entity.pdbx_description
1 polymer ?
#
loop_
_entity_poly.entity_id
_entity_poly.type
_entity_poly.pdbx_seq_one_letter_code
_entity_poly.pdbx_strand_id
1 'polypeptide(L)'
;MKKKAIILFFILLTSPLLLLKSNAQRPEEQEPPLTRILFIFDASQSMFARWQSDMRINIARNLLIELLDSLDGIDNTQLALRVYGHQKRFPPQDCDDTRLEIPFADNNVSRIKQRLRTITPRGTTPIAMSLERAQHDFPPCDNCRNIIVLITDGIEECGGDPCAVSRELQKKGIILKPFVIGIGRDFRADFECVGIYFDATSEVEFRQSLNIVISQALDNTTAQVNLLDVSGIPSETNVPITFYDNHSGRIMNNFVHTLNFRGLPDTLYYMDPLMVYDMVVHTMPPVRVNNIKINPGRHNIIHADVPQGSLTLLAGGTTQIKYKAIVRQAGHGETLTTQIFGETENYLVGRYDLEILSLPRIQVKGVEISQSHTTKVEIPQPGIAVIRLPAQGFAKILHEEGNELKEIHVIRENVTSETLYLQPGNYRVVFRSKVSNLTVFSIDRPFRIQSGISTMVNLNQ
;
A
#
# COMPACT_ATOMS: atom_id res chain seq x y z
N MET A 1 -43.99 40.20 69.81
CA MET A 1 -42.60 39.84 69.42
C MET A 1 -42.54 38.35 69.08
N LYS A 2 -42.70 37.99 67.81
CA LYS A 2 -42.68 36.58 67.36
C LYS A 2 -41.95 36.45 66.02
N LYS A 3 -40.86 35.67 66.07
CA LYS A 3 -40.25 34.77 65.07
C LYS A 3 -40.14 35.25 63.61
N LYS A 4 -38.91 35.61 63.21
CA LYS A 4 -38.46 35.61 61.81
C LYS A 4 -38.19 34.16 61.37
N ALA A 5 -38.88 33.70 60.32
CA ALA A 5 -38.58 32.46 59.63
C ALA A 5 -37.56 32.76 58.52
N ILE A 6 -36.39 32.12 58.58
CA ILE A 6 -35.36 32.14 57.55
C ILE A 6 -35.69 30.99 56.58
N ILE A 7 -36.08 31.32 55.35
CA ILE A 7 -36.24 30.35 54.27
C ILE A 7 -34.87 30.17 53.62
N LEU A 8 -34.28 28.98 53.81
CA LEU A 8 -33.02 28.56 53.20
C LEU A 8 -33.31 28.08 51.76
N PHE A 9 -32.87 28.83 50.75
CA PHE A 9 -33.02 28.47 49.34
C PHE A 9 -31.92 27.46 48.96
N PHE A 10 -32.29 26.18 48.84
CA PHE A 10 -31.39 25.11 48.38
C PHE A 10 -31.22 25.24 46.86
N ILE A 11 -30.12 25.82 46.41
CA ILE A 11 -29.74 25.82 44.99
C ILE A 11 -29.25 24.42 44.65
N LEU A 12 -30.10 23.62 44.00
CA LEU A 12 -29.69 22.38 43.34
C LEU A 12 -28.76 22.76 42.17
N LEU A 13 -27.46 22.60 42.38
CA LEU A 13 -26.46 22.76 41.32
C LEU A 13 -26.53 21.54 40.40
N THR A 14 -27.46 21.51 39.45
CA THR A 14 -27.47 20.51 38.38
C THR A 14 -26.32 20.80 37.43
N SER A 15 -25.17 20.20 37.72
CA SER A 15 -24.05 20.06 36.79
C SER A 15 -24.56 19.45 35.48
N PRO A 16 -24.43 20.14 34.33
CA PRO A 16 -24.72 19.51 33.04
C PRO A 16 -23.58 18.52 32.78
N LEU A 17 -23.91 17.23 32.87
CA LEU A 17 -23.07 16.15 32.40
C LEU A 17 -22.83 16.37 30.90
N LEU A 18 -21.70 16.99 30.54
CA LEU A 18 -21.23 17.08 29.16
C LEU A 18 -20.97 15.65 28.67
N LEU A 19 -21.99 15.06 28.05
CA LEU A 19 -21.82 13.92 27.17
C LEU A 19 -20.97 14.39 25.99
N LEU A 20 -19.65 14.16 26.09
CA LEU A 20 -18.76 14.11 24.93
C LEU A 20 -19.36 13.07 23.97
N LYS A 21 -20.14 13.54 23.00
CA LYS A 21 -20.52 12.73 21.85
C LYS A 21 -19.22 12.42 21.11
N SER A 22 -18.70 11.22 21.31
CA SER A 22 -17.73 10.63 20.41
C SER A 22 -18.37 10.66 19.02
N ASN A 23 -17.79 11.48 18.14
CA ASN A 23 -18.17 11.53 16.73
C ASN A 23 -17.68 10.21 16.10
N ALA A 24 -18.45 9.13 16.28
CA ALA A 24 -18.25 7.91 15.52
C ALA A 24 -18.39 8.29 14.04
N GLN A 25 -17.33 8.08 13.26
CA GLN A 25 -17.35 8.28 11.82
C GLN A 25 -18.44 7.38 11.24
N ARG A 26 -19.47 7.99 10.63
CA ARG A 26 -20.41 7.24 9.82
C ARG A 26 -19.67 6.72 8.59
N PRO A 27 -19.76 5.43 8.26
CA PRO A 27 -19.24 4.92 6.99
C PRO A 27 -19.89 5.70 5.85
N GLU A 28 -19.07 6.24 4.95
CA GLU A 28 -19.54 6.72 3.66
C GLU A 28 -19.75 5.46 2.81
N GLU A 29 -20.99 5.23 2.37
CA GLU A 29 -21.35 4.05 1.57
C GLU A 29 -20.66 4.22 0.21
N GLN A 30 -19.67 3.36 -0.10
CA GLN A 30 -18.92 3.46 -1.34
C GLN A 30 -19.86 3.20 -2.53
N GLU A 31 -20.17 4.23 -3.31
CA GLU A 31 -20.95 4.08 -4.54
C GLU A 31 -20.18 3.26 -5.58
N PRO A 32 -20.87 2.41 -6.35
CA PRO A 32 -20.23 1.62 -7.40
C PRO A 32 -19.53 2.55 -8.42
N PRO A 33 -18.32 2.20 -8.88
CA PRO A 33 -17.62 3.00 -9.87
C PRO A 33 -18.35 3.03 -11.21
N LEU A 34 -18.45 4.20 -11.82
CA LEU A 34 -19.02 4.37 -13.17
C LEU A 34 -18.17 3.62 -14.19
N THR A 35 -18.76 2.67 -14.92
CA THR A 35 -18.03 1.91 -15.95
C THR A 35 -18.17 2.59 -17.31
N ARG A 36 -17.06 2.96 -17.93
CA ARG A 36 -17.00 3.58 -19.26
C ARG A 36 -16.33 2.65 -20.24
N ILE A 37 -17.06 2.28 -21.29
CA ILE A 37 -16.56 1.38 -22.33
C ILE A 37 -16.52 2.13 -23.66
N LEU A 38 -15.31 2.36 -24.18
CA LEU A 38 -15.07 2.88 -25.52
C LEU A 38 -14.82 1.71 -26.47
N PHE A 39 -15.72 1.52 -27.44
CA PHE A 39 -15.48 0.62 -28.55
C PHE A 39 -14.66 1.34 -29.62
N ILE A 40 -13.52 0.77 -30.01
CA ILE A 40 -12.75 1.19 -31.17
C ILE A 40 -12.95 0.15 -32.25
N PHE A 41 -13.64 0.52 -33.32
CA PHE A 41 -14.05 -0.39 -34.38
C PHE A 41 -13.24 -0.17 -35.66
N ASP A 42 -12.62 -1.24 -36.14
CA ASP A 42 -11.90 -1.28 -37.40
C ASP A 42 -12.84 -1.30 -38.60
N ALA A 43 -12.69 -0.32 -39.47
CA ALA A 43 -13.35 -0.25 -40.77
C ALA A 43 -12.32 0.04 -41.87
N SER A 44 -11.09 -0.44 -41.72
CA SER A 44 -10.08 -0.43 -42.77
C SER A 44 -10.46 -1.33 -43.95
N GLN A 45 -9.78 -1.19 -45.08
CA GLN A 45 -10.07 -1.98 -46.28
C GLN A 45 -9.89 -3.50 -46.06
N SER A 46 -8.99 -3.94 -45.18
CA SER A 46 -8.77 -5.37 -44.87
C SER A 46 -10.03 -6.04 -44.33
N MET A 47 -10.90 -5.30 -43.65
CA MET A 47 -12.17 -5.79 -43.10
C MET A 47 -13.19 -6.24 -44.15
N PHE A 48 -12.94 -5.99 -45.45
CA PHE A 48 -13.70 -6.59 -46.56
C PHE A 48 -13.36 -8.06 -46.83
N ALA A 49 -12.26 -8.57 -46.27
CA ALA A 49 -11.89 -9.97 -46.45
C ALA A 49 -12.97 -10.90 -45.88
N ARG A 50 -13.16 -12.06 -46.51
CA ARG A 50 -14.05 -13.10 -45.98
C ARG A 50 -13.37 -13.81 -44.82
N TRP A 51 -14.14 -14.08 -43.78
CA TRP A 51 -13.72 -14.90 -42.65
C TRP A 51 -14.91 -15.75 -42.24
N GLN A 52 -14.74 -17.09 -42.24
CA GLN A 52 -15.83 -18.03 -41.93
C GLN A 52 -17.11 -17.77 -42.75
N SER A 53 -18.20 -17.34 -42.12
CA SER A 53 -19.53 -17.26 -42.75
C SER A 53 -19.74 -16.03 -43.65
N ASP A 54 -19.05 -14.93 -43.39
CA ASP A 54 -19.29 -13.64 -44.05
C ASP A 54 -18.00 -12.79 -44.16
N MET A 55 -18.10 -11.52 -44.55
CA MET A 55 -17.01 -10.55 -44.46
C MET A 55 -16.69 -10.25 -43.00
N ARG A 56 -15.41 -10.06 -42.66
CA ARG A 56 -14.93 -9.72 -41.30
C ARG A 56 -15.72 -8.55 -40.70
N ILE A 57 -15.97 -7.51 -41.50
CA ILE A 57 -16.79 -6.36 -41.08
C ILE A 57 -18.22 -6.74 -40.66
N ASN A 58 -18.86 -7.67 -41.36
CA ASN A 58 -20.24 -8.06 -41.05
C ASN A 58 -20.29 -8.85 -39.76
N ILE A 59 -19.34 -9.77 -39.57
CA ILE A 59 -19.21 -10.56 -38.36
C ILE A 59 -18.90 -9.66 -37.16
N ALA A 60 -17.87 -8.81 -37.25
CA ALA A 60 -17.51 -7.87 -36.21
C ALA A 60 -18.68 -6.96 -35.83
N ARG A 61 -19.40 -6.43 -36.83
CA ARG A 61 -20.58 -5.60 -36.63
C ARG A 61 -21.70 -6.35 -35.91
N ASN A 62 -22.03 -7.55 -36.35
CA ASN A 62 -23.12 -8.34 -35.76
C ASN A 62 -22.80 -8.72 -34.31
N LEU A 63 -21.57 -9.15 -34.04
CA LEU A 63 -21.12 -9.50 -32.69
C LEU A 63 -21.12 -8.29 -31.76
N LEU A 64 -20.68 -7.13 -32.24
CA LEU A 64 -20.76 -5.88 -31.48
C LEU A 64 -22.21 -5.44 -31.24
N ILE A 65 -23.12 -5.63 -32.20
CA ILE A 65 -24.55 -5.32 -32.01
C ILE A 65 -25.16 -6.23 -30.94
N GLU A 66 -24.92 -7.54 -31.00
CA GLU A 66 -25.38 -8.50 -29.99
C GLU A 66 -24.81 -8.18 -28.61
N LEU A 67 -23.54 -7.77 -28.55
CA LEU A 67 -22.91 -7.31 -27.30
C LEU A 67 -23.64 -6.09 -26.74
N LEU A 68 -23.92 -5.10 -27.58
CA LEU A 68 -24.63 -3.90 -27.18
C LEU A 68 -26.07 -4.19 -26.75
N ASP A 69 -26.72 -5.26 -27.22
CA ASP A 69 -27.99 -5.76 -26.65
C ASP A 69 -27.80 -6.21 -25.19
N SER A 70 -26.69 -6.88 -24.88
CA SER A 70 -26.39 -7.38 -23.53
C SER A 70 -26.01 -6.25 -22.55
N LEU A 71 -25.54 -5.12 -23.07
CA LEU A 71 -25.18 -3.92 -22.29
C LEU A 71 -26.35 -2.95 -22.08
N ASP A 72 -27.49 -3.19 -22.72
CA ASP A 72 -28.63 -2.28 -22.67
C ASP A 72 -29.32 -2.32 -21.31
N GLY A 73 -29.61 -1.15 -20.74
CA GLY A 73 -30.26 -1.03 -19.43
C GLY A 73 -29.38 -1.38 -18.22
N ILE A 74 -28.06 -1.55 -18.39
CA ILE A 74 -27.14 -1.71 -17.27
C ILE A 74 -26.87 -0.35 -16.63
N ASP A 75 -27.22 -0.23 -15.36
CA ASP A 75 -27.00 0.98 -14.58
C ASP A 75 -25.50 1.29 -14.46
N ASN A 76 -25.18 2.58 -14.23
CA ASN A 76 -23.82 3.05 -13.98
C ASN A 76 -22.82 2.66 -15.09
N THR A 77 -23.29 2.62 -16.34
CA THR A 77 -22.48 2.29 -17.52
C THR A 77 -22.65 3.34 -18.62
N GLN A 78 -21.54 3.81 -19.19
CA GLN A 78 -21.50 4.76 -20.30
C GLN A 78 -20.73 4.17 -21.48
N LEU A 79 -21.31 4.27 -22.68
CA LEU A 79 -20.76 3.67 -23.88
C LEU A 79 -20.39 4.72 -24.92
N ALA A 80 -19.32 4.49 -25.66
CA ALA A 80 -18.89 5.33 -26.78
C ALA A 80 -18.40 4.48 -27.96
N LEU A 81 -18.36 5.08 -29.15
CA LEU A 81 -17.88 4.44 -30.38
C LEU A 81 -16.90 5.37 -31.11
N ARG A 82 -15.65 4.92 -31.24
CA ARG A 82 -14.65 5.44 -32.16
C ARG A 82 -14.46 4.46 -33.31
N VAL A 83 -14.24 4.98 -34.51
CA VAL A 83 -14.08 4.18 -35.72
C VAL A 83 -12.90 4.73 -36.49
N TYR A 84 -12.10 3.84 -37.08
CA TYR A 84 -11.00 4.21 -37.97
C TYR A 84 -11.11 3.50 -39.32
N GLY A 85 -10.48 4.10 -40.34
CA GLY A 85 -10.47 3.57 -41.70
C GLY A 85 -11.79 3.73 -42.46
N HIS A 86 -12.81 4.41 -41.93
CA HIS A 86 -14.11 4.56 -42.61
C HIS A 86 -14.29 5.88 -43.36
N GLN A 87 -13.45 6.90 -43.13
CA GLN A 87 -13.68 8.23 -43.70
C GLN A 87 -13.01 8.41 -45.05
N LYS A 88 -11.84 7.81 -45.25
CA LYS A 88 -10.97 8.03 -46.41
C LYS A 88 -10.83 6.73 -47.20
N ARG A 89 -10.66 6.86 -48.51
CA ARG A 89 -10.41 5.70 -49.38
C ARG A 89 -8.91 5.45 -49.47
N PHE A 90 -8.51 4.20 -49.26
CA PHE A 90 -7.18 3.72 -49.60
C PHE A 90 -7.20 3.12 -51.01
N PRO A 91 -6.19 3.39 -51.87
CA PRO A 91 -5.09 4.37 -51.73
C PRO A 91 -5.51 5.83 -52.01
N PRO A 92 -4.76 6.86 -51.51
CA PRO A 92 -3.50 6.77 -50.74
C PRO A 92 -3.70 6.47 -49.26
N GLN A 93 -2.61 6.17 -48.56
CA GLN A 93 -2.58 5.96 -47.11
C GLN A 93 -2.90 7.24 -46.34
N ASP A 94 -3.89 7.18 -45.44
CA ASP A 94 -4.27 8.27 -44.55
C ASP A 94 -4.27 7.77 -43.10
N CYS A 95 -3.26 8.18 -42.34
CA CYS A 95 -3.02 7.72 -40.97
C CYS A 95 -3.75 8.55 -39.90
N ASP A 96 -4.52 9.57 -40.33
CA ASP A 96 -5.35 10.39 -39.46
C ASP A 96 -6.84 10.00 -39.50
N ASP A 97 -7.20 8.95 -40.26
CA ASP A 97 -8.56 8.42 -40.43
C ASP A 97 -9.04 7.68 -39.18
N THR A 98 -9.35 8.44 -38.12
CA THR A 98 -9.94 7.94 -36.88
C THR A 98 -10.79 9.02 -36.20
N ARG A 99 -12.03 8.66 -35.86
CA ARG A 99 -13.03 9.61 -35.36
C ARG A 99 -13.91 9.01 -34.26
N LEU A 100 -14.14 9.79 -33.22
CA LEU A 100 -15.20 9.54 -32.24
C LEU A 100 -16.56 9.80 -32.90
N GLU A 101 -17.25 8.74 -33.27
CA GLU A 101 -18.55 8.81 -33.95
C GLU A 101 -19.68 9.03 -32.96
N ILE A 102 -19.64 8.33 -31.83
CA ILE A 102 -20.59 8.49 -30.73
C ILE A 102 -19.80 8.77 -29.44
N PRO A 103 -19.90 9.98 -28.84
CA PRO A 103 -19.26 10.28 -27.56
C PRO A 103 -19.98 9.60 -26.39
N PHE A 104 -19.31 9.47 -25.25
CA PHE A 104 -19.87 8.89 -24.03
C PHE A 104 -21.18 9.56 -23.62
N ALA A 105 -22.21 8.74 -23.39
CA ALA A 105 -23.46 9.13 -22.78
C ALA A 105 -24.17 7.87 -22.25
N ASP A 106 -25.12 8.08 -21.36
CA ASP A 106 -26.02 7.03 -20.90
C ASP A 106 -26.95 6.61 -22.05
N ASN A 107 -27.42 5.35 -22.04
CA ASN A 107 -28.37 4.82 -23.03
C ASN A 107 -27.91 4.94 -24.50
N ASN A 108 -26.60 4.89 -24.75
CA ASN A 108 -26.03 5.07 -26.10
C ASN A 108 -26.17 3.86 -27.03
N VAL A 109 -26.61 2.72 -26.52
CA VAL A 109 -26.73 1.44 -27.24
C VAL A 109 -27.40 1.60 -28.60
N SER A 110 -28.58 2.22 -28.64
CA SER A 110 -29.36 2.40 -29.88
C SER A 110 -28.63 3.27 -30.91
N ARG A 111 -27.97 4.35 -30.46
CA ARG A 111 -27.21 5.26 -31.34
C ARG A 111 -26.00 4.58 -31.95
N ILE A 112 -25.27 3.80 -31.14
CA ILE A 112 -24.12 3.04 -31.59
C ILE A 112 -24.54 1.99 -32.63
N LYS A 113 -25.62 1.22 -32.38
CA LYS A 113 -26.15 0.24 -33.34
C LYS A 113 -26.53 0.86 -34.67
N GLN A 114 -27.23 2.00 -34.65
CA GLN A 114 -27.59 2.72 -35.87
C GLN A 114 -26.35 3.16 -36.64
N ARG A 115 -25.33 3.69 -35.94
CA ARG A 115 -24.11 4.15 -36.59
C ARG A 115 -23.33 2.99 -37.22
N LEU A 116 -23.16 1.87 -36.49
CA LEU A 116 -22.49 0.66 -36.96
C LEU A 116 -23.07 0.10 -38.27
N ARG A 117 -24.40 0.15 -38.43
CA ARG A 117 -25.09 -0.29 -39.67
C ARG A 117 -24.76 0.56 -40.89
N THR A 118 -24.32 1.80 -40.70
CA THR A 118 -23.97 2.73 -41.79
C THR A 118 -22.48 2.71 -42.15
N ILE A 119 -21.64 2.06 -41.35
CA ILE A 119 -20.19 2.07 -41.54
C ILE A 119 -19.81 1.06 -42.61
N THR A 120 -19.07 1.56 -43.60
CA THR A 120 -18.48 0.80 -44.70
C THR A 120 -16.96 0.86 -44.59
N PRO A 121 -16.25 -0.26 -44.77
CA PRO A 121 -14.80 -0.22 -44.74
C PRO A 121 -14.21 0.54 -45.93
N ARG A 122 -13.13 1.33 -45.77
CA ARG A 122 -12.59 2.16 -46.88
C ARG A 122 -11.08 2.42 -46.87
N GLY A 123 -10.47 2.55 -45.71
CA GLY A 123 -9.19 3.23 -45.50
C GLY A 123 -8.10 2.34 -44.91
N THR A 124 -7.08 2.98 -44.34
CA THR A 124 -5.92 2.32 -43.72
C THR A 124 -6.19 1.97 -42.24
N THR A 125 -5.28 1.23 -41.60
CA THR A 125 -5.34 0.76 -40.20
C THR A 125 -4.42 1.56 -39.24
N PRO A 126 -4.83 2.76 -38.77
CA PRO A 126 -4.07 3.57 -37.80
C PRO A 126 -4.44 3.24 -36.33
N ILE A 127 -3.99 2.10 -35.81
CA ILE A 127 -4.33 1.62 -34.45
C ILE A 127 -3.73 2.52 -33.37
N ALA A 128 -2.43 2.81 -33.44
CA ALA A 128 -1.70 3.61 -32.46
C ALA A 128 -2.29 5.03 -32.36
N MET A 129 -2.55 5.69 -33.48
CA MET A 129 -3.21 7.00 -33.52
C MET A 129 -4.64 6.94 -32.96
N SER A 130 -5.38 5.86 -33.24
CA SER A 130 -6.73 5.67 -32.69
C SER A 130 -6.72 5.50 -31.17
N LEU A 131 -5.77 4.73 -30.64
CA LEU A 131 -5.57 4.56 -29.19
C LEU A 131 -5.10 5.86 -28.53
N GLU A 132 -4.22 6.60 -29.19
CA GLU A 132 -3.75 7.89 -28.71
C GLU A 132 -4.89 8.91 -28.65
N ARG A 133 -5.76 8.99 -29.67
CA ARG A 133 -6.93 9.88 -29.59
C ARG A 133 -7.98 9.38 -28.60
N ALA A 134 -8.14 8.06 -28.46
CA ALA A 134 -9.07 7.45 -27.51
C ALA A 134 -8.81 7.86 -26.06
N GLN A 135 -7.55 8.10 -25.67
CA GLN A 135 -7.20 8.57 -24.33
C GLN A 135 -7.91 9.89 -23.97
N HIS A 136 -8.21 10.73 -24.96
CA HIS A 136 -8.83 12.05 -24.81
C HIS A 136 -10.35 12.00 -24.95
N ASP A 137 -10.92 10.87 -25.34
CA ASP A 137 -12.37 10.71 -25.47
C ASP A 137 -13.03 10.46 -24.10
N PHE A 138 -12.29 9.98 -23.10
CA PHE A 138 -12.78 9.77 -21.75
C PHE A 138 -12.93 11.10 -21.01
N PRO A 139 -14.15 11.44 -20.53
CA PRO A 139 -14.32 12.61 -19.67
C PRO A 139 -13.56 12.43 -18.35
N PRO A 140 -13.12 13.51 -17.68
CA PRO A 140 -12.60 13.43 -16.33
C PRO A 140 -13.61 12.76 -15.38
N CYS A 141 -13.14 11.91 -14.48
CA CYS A 141 -13.96 11.24 -13.46
C CYS A 141 -13.08 10.75 -12.30
N ASP A 142 -13.63 10.83 -11.09
CA ASP A 142 -12.90 10.48 -9.86
C ASP A 142 -13.06 8.99 -9.51
N ASN A 143 -14.27 8.43 -9.65
CA ASN A 143 -14.59 7.03 -9.36
C ASN A 143 -15.17 6.32 -10.59
N CYS A 144 -14.30 6.00 -11.55
CA CYS A 144 -14.70 5.41 -12.83
C CYS A 144 -13.72 4.35 -13.30
N ARG A 145 -14.25 3.36 -14.01
CA ARG A 145 -13.50 2.32 -14.70
C ARG A 145 -13.51 2.62 -16.20
N ASN A 146 -12.38 3.02 -16.76
CA ASN A 146 -12.25 3.34 -18.19
C ASN A 146 -11.68 2.14 -18.94
N ILE A 147 -12.44 1.63 -19.91
CA ILE A 147 -12.10 0.44 -20.68
C ILE A 147 -12.17 0.77 -22.17
N ILE A 148 -11.15 0.36 -22.91
CA ILE A 148 -11.12 0.37 -24.37
C ILE A 148 -11.26 -1.06 -24.86
N VAL A 149 -12.27 -1.32 -25.68
CA VAL A 149 -12.45 -2.57 -26.42
C VAL A 149 -12.09 -2.30 -27.88
N LEU A 150 -10.89 -2.71 -28.28
CA LEU A 150 -10.41 -2.57 -29.66
C LEU A 150 -10.85 -3.79 -30.45
N ILE A 151 -11.54 -3.61 -31.57
CA ILE A 151 -11.95 -4.68 -32.49
C ILE A 151 -11.26 -4.42 -33.81
N THR A 152 -10.32 -5.29 -34.20
CA THR A 152 -9.48 -5.14 -35.41
C THR A 152 -9.19 -6.48 -36.08
N ASP A 153 -8.86 -6.46 -37.37
CA ASP A 153 -8.44 -7.65 -38.12
C ASP A 153 -6.96 -7.67 -38.53
N GLY A 154 -6.18 -6.67 -38.12
CA GLY A 154 -4.85 -6.46 -38.66
C GLY A 154 -3.85 -5.84 -37.71
N ILE A 155 -2.62 -5.76 -38.20
CA ILE A 155 -1.48 -5.07 -37.60
C ILE A 155 -1.52 -3.58 -37.97
N GLU A 156 -0.78 -2.77 -37.21
CA GLU A 156 -0.58 -1.35 -37.49
C GLU A 156 0.05 -1.13 -38.88
N GLU A 157 -0.60 -0.33 -39.73
CA GLU A 157 -0.09 -0.02 -41.08
C GLU A 157 0.54 1.37 -41.19
N CYS A 158 0.38 2.23 -40.18
CA CYS A 158 0.84 3.62 -40.18
C CYS A 158 2.15 3.87 -39.42
N GLY A 159 2.85 2.80 -39.02
CA GLY A 159 4.18 2.88 -38.39
C GLY A 159 4.17 3.41 -36.95
N GLY A 160 3.00 3.51 -36.31
CA GLY A 160 2.90 3.78 -34.88
C GLY A 160 3.32 2.57 -34.02
N ASP A 161 3.49 2.80 -32.71
CA ASP A 161 3.78 1.75 -31.73
C ASP A 161 2.58 1.55 -30.77
N PRO A 162 1.68 0.59 -31.05
CA PRO A 162 0.56 0.27 -30.17
C PRO A 162 0.98 -0.14 -28.76
N CYS A 163 2.17 -0.75 -28.58
CA CYS A 163 2.70 -1.14 -27.28
C CYS A 163 3.02 0.10 -26.42
N ALA A 164 3.68 1.10 -27.03
CA ALA A 164 3.99 2.36 -26.35
C ALA A 164 2.71 3.07 -25.89
N VAL A 165 1.72 3.17 -26.77
CA VAL A 165 0.43 3.81 -26.43
C VAL A 165 -0.33 3.02 -25.37
N SER A 166 -0.33 1.68 -25.43
CA SER A 166 -0.93 0.84 -24.39
C SER A 166 -0.34 1.09 -23.01
N ARG A 167 1.00 1.20 -22.91
CA ARG A 167 1.66 1.53 -21.63
C ARG A 167 1.22 2.90 -21.08
N GLU A 168 1.06 3.90 -21.95
CA GLU A 168 0.58 5.21 -21.53
C GLU A 168 -0.89 5.20 -21.08
N LEU A 169 -1.74 4.42 -21.76
CA LEU A 169 -3.14 4.20 -21.34
C LEU A 169 -3.20 3.53 -19.95
N GLN A 170 -2.40 2.48 -19.73
CA GLN A 170 -2.33 1.78 -18.45
C GLN A 170 -1.86 2.68 -17.31
N LYS A 171 -0.85 3.54 -17.54
CA LYS A 171 -0.42 4.56 -16.56
C LYS A 171 -1.54 5.53 -16.17
N LYS A 172 -2.48 5.80 -17.08
CA LYS A 172 -3.66 6.63 -16.82
C LYS A 172 -4.83 5.85 -16.20
N GLY A 173 -4.67 4.56 -15.95
CA GLY A 173 -5.73 3.68 -15.43
C GLY A 173 -6.79 3.34 -16.48
N ILE A 174 -6.46 3.43 -17.77
CA ILE A 174 -7.35 3.02 -18.87
C ILE A 174 -6.98 1.60 -19.29
N ILE A 175 -7.93 0.69 -19.20
CA ILE A 175 -7.75 -0.74 -19.47
C ILE A 175 -7.96 -0.99 -20.96
N LEU A 176 -6.95 -1.50 -21.66
CA LEU A 176 -7.06 -1.85 -23.08
C LEU A 176 -7.30 -3.35 -23.26
N LYS A 177 -8.34 -3.71 -24.02
CA LYS A 177 -8.72 -5.09 -24.36
C LYS A 177 -8.82 -5.23 -25.89
N PRO A 178 -7.74 -5.70 -26.54
CA PRO A 178 -7.74 -5.96 -27.98
C PRO A 178 -8.44 -7.28 -28.34
N PHE A 179 -9.36 -7.20 -29.30
CA PHE A 179 -10.07 -8.30 -29.94
C PHE A 179 -9.68 -8.35 -31.40
N VAL A 180 -9.05 -9.46 -31.76
CA VAL A 180 -8.34 -9.60 -33.01
C VAL A 180 -9.03 -10.67 -33.86
N ILE A 181 -9.43 -10.31 -35.07
CA ILE A 181 -10.22 -11.17 -35.97
C ILE A 181 -9.31 -11.81 -37.01
N GLY A 182 -9.12 -13.13 -36.90
CA GLY A 182 -8.59 -13.94 -38.01
C GLY A 182 -7.16 -13.63 -38.42
N ILE A 183 -6.30 -13.27 -37.46
CA ILE A 183 -4.89 -12.93 -37.70
C ILE A 183 -4.00 -14.19 -37.78
N GLY A 184 -4.46 -15.34 -37.27
CA GLY A 184 -3.68 -16.58 -37.32
C GLY A 184 -2.48 -16.57 -36.35
N ARG A 185 -1.83 -17.73 -36.21
CA ARG A 185 -0.90 -18.02 -35.10
C ARG A 185 0.40 -17.20 -35.07
N ASP A 186 0.73 -16.44 -36.12
CA ASP A 186 2.06 -15.86 -36.35
C ASP A 186 2.24 -14.41 -35.81
N PHE A 187 1.18 -13.70 -35.44
CA PHE A 187 1.27 -12.28 -35.00
C PHE A 187 1.01 -12.09 -33.51
N ARG A 188 1.18 -13.16 -32.71
CA ARG A 188 0.96 -13.13 -31.26
C ARG A 188 1.90 -12.17 -30.54
N ALA A 189 3.15 -12.10 -30.99
CA ALA A 189 4.18 -11.27 -30.38
C ALA A 189 3.90 -9.77 -30.52
N ASP A 190 3.23 -9.36 -31.61
CA ASP A 190 2.96 -7.95 -31.92
C ASP A 190 1.86 -7.35 -31.04
N PHE A 191 0.97 -8.20 -30.49
CA PHE A 191 -0.15 -7.78 -29.63
C PHE A 191 0.02 -8.14 -28.15
N GLU A 192 0.99 -8.98 -27.79
CA GLU A 192 1.27 -9.39 -26.41
C GLU A 192 1.58 -8.18 -25.51
N CYS A 193 2.26 -7.17 -26.05
CA CYS A 193 2.58 -5.92 -25.36
C CYS A 193 1.37 -4.98 -25.17
N VAL A 194 0.33 -5.13 -26.01
CA VAL A 194 -0.83 -4.22 -26.05
C VAL A 194 -1.84 -4.61 -24.96
N GLY A 195 -1.88 -5.89 -24.61
CA GLY A 195 -2.69 -6.44 -23.53
C GLY A 195 -2.97 -7.93 -23.76
N ILE A 196 -3.88 -8.48 -22.96
CA ILE A 196 -4.44 -9.81 -23.24
C ILE A 196 -5.29 -9.68 -24.51
N TYR A 197 -4.77 -10.13 -25.65
CA TYR A 197 -5.53 -10.17 -26.90
C TYR A 197 -6.24 -11.51 -27.04
N PHE A 198 -7.42 -11.45 -27.64
CA PHE A 198 -8.21 -12.64 -27.98
C PHE A 198 -8.11 -12.85 -29.49
N ASP A 199 -7.32 -13.85 -29.91
CA ASP A 199 -7.34 -14.37 -31.28
C ASP A 199 -8.49 -15.36 -31.39
N ALA A 200 -9.59 -14.90 -31.98
CA ALA A 200 -10.68 -15.81 -32.26
C ALA A 200 -10.40 -16.55 -33.56
N THR A 201 -10.16 -17.85 -33.45
CA THR A 201 -10.05 -18.71 -34.63
C THR A 201 -11.42 -19.03 -35.23
N SER A 202 -12.49 -18.78 -34.46
CA SER A 202 -13.89 -18.89 -34.90
C SER A 202 -14.82 -17.81 -34.37
N GLU A 203 -15.95 -17.61 -35.07
CA GLU A 203 -17.02 -16.70 -34.65
C GLU A 203 -17.56 -17.03 -33.24
N VAL A 204 -17.61 -18.33 -32.90
CA VAL A 204 -18.09 -18.80 -31.58
C VAL A 204 -17.11 -18.41 -30.47
N GLU A 205 -15.80 -18.63 -30.68
CA GLU A 205 -14.77 -18.25 -29.72
C GLU A 205 -14.70 -16.73 -29.52
N PHE A 206 -14.87 -15.95 -30.61
CA PHE A 206 -14.92 -14.49 -30.53
C PHE A 206 -16.08 -14.04 -29.63
N ARG A 207 -17.28 -14.58 -29.90
CA ARG A 207 -18.50 -14.29 -29.13
C ARG A 207 -18.31 -14.60 -27.66
N GLN A 208 -17.80 -15.78 -27.33
CA GLN A 208 -17.56 -16.19 -25.94
C GLN A 208 -16.55 -15.28 -25.23
N SER A 209 -15.42 -14.99 -25.89
CA SER A 209 -14.36 -14.15 -25.32
C SER A 209 -14.83 -12.72 -25.06
N LEU A 210 -15.58 -12.15 -26.01
CA LEU A 210 -16.14 -10.81 -25.91
C LEU A 210 -17.13 -10.70 -24.75
N ASN A 211 -18.02 -11.70 -24.61
CA ASN A 211 -18.97 -11.76 -23.50
C ASN A 211 -18.26 -11.90 -22.14
N ILE A 212 -17.18 -12.68 -22.05
CA ILE A 212 -16.40 -12.83 -20.81
C ILE A 212 -15.80 -11.50 -20.37
N VAL A 213 -15.16 -10.75 -21.27
CA VAL A 213 -14.52 -9.47 -20.92
C VAL A 213 -15.55 -8.43 -20.47
N ILE A 214 -16.72 -8.41 -21.10
CA ILE A 214 -17.81 -7.51 -20.69
C ILE A 214 -18.42 -7.92 -19.36
N SER A 215 -18.65 -9.22 -19.13
CA SER A 215 -19.08 -9.71 -17.81
C SER A 215 -18.06 -9.28 -16.76
N GLN A 216 -16.77 -9.49 -17.00
CA GLN A 216 -15.69 -9.05 -16.10
C GLN A 216 -15.70 -7.54 -15.84
N ALA A 217 -15.98 -6.73 -16.87
CA ALA A 217 -16.03 -5.27 -16.75
C ALA A 217 -17.20 -4.78 -15.89
N LEU A 218 -18.29 -5.55 -15.83
CA LEU A 218 -19.56 -5.17 -15.18
C LEU A 218 -19.82 -5.91 -13.87
N ASP A 219 -19.21 -7.09 -13.69
CA ASP A 219 -19.42 -7.92 -12.51
C ASP A 219 -18.77 -7.27 -11.29
N ASN A 220 -19.61 -6.96 -10.31
CA ASN A 220 -19.16 -6.54 -9.00
C ASN A 220 -18.43 -7.69 -8.33
N THR A 221 -17.10 -7.65 -8.41
CA THR A 221 -16.26 -8.65 -7.80
C THR A 221 -15.85 -8.16 -6.41
N THR A 222 -16.01 -9.05 -5.43
CA THR A 222 -15.66 -8.75 -4.05
C THR A 222 -14.46 -9.58 -3.62
N ALA A 223 -13.74 -9.10 -2.63
CA ALA A 223 -12.69 -9.86 -1.99
C ALA A 223 -12.75 -9.72 -0.48
N GLN A 224 -12.10 -10.62 0.23
CA GLN A 224 -11.70 -10.43 1.62
C GLN A 224 -10.22 -10.74 1.76
N VAL A 225 -9.60 -10.17 2.80
CA VAL A 225 -8.21 -10.48 3.16
C VAL A 225 -8.21 -11.27 4.45
N ASN A 226 -7.53 -12.41 4.43
CA ASN A 226 -7.32 -13.28 5.57
C ASN A 226 -5.86 -13.14 6.01
N LEU A 227 -5.65 -12.48 7.14
CA LEU A 227 -4.36 -12.40 7.79
C LEU A 227 -4.18 -13.63 8.69
N LEU A 228 -3.24 -14.51 8.32
CA LEU A 228 -3.08 -15.83 8.92
C LEU A 228 -2.04 -15.83 10.05
N ASP A 229 -2.36 -16.52 11.13
CA ASP A 229 -1.43 -16.81 12.24
C ASP A 229 -0.53 -18.03 11.95
N VAL A 230 0.30 -18.42 12.94
CA VAL A 230 1.21 -19.58 12.81
C VAL A 230 0.49 -20.91 12.56
N SER A 231 -0.81 -21.00 12.85
CA SER A 231 -1.64 -22.19 12.64
C SER A 231 -2.41 -22.12 11.31
N GLY A 232 -2.23 -21.06 10.52
CA GLY A 232 -2.97 -20.82 9.29
C GLY A 232 -4.41 -20.36 9.51
N ILE A 233 -4.75 -19.90 10.72
CA ILE A 233 -6.10 -19.43 11.07
C ILE A 233 -6.17 -17.91 10.81
N PRO A 234 -7.25 -17.39 10.19
CA PRO A 234 -7.43 -15.97 9.92
C PRO A 234 -7.81 -15.19 11.19
N SER A 235 -6.88 -15.07 12.13
CA SER A 235 -7.10 -14.45 13.45
C SER A 235 -6.44 -13.07 13.59
N GLU A 236 -5.51 -12.74 12.70
CA GLU A 236 -4.74 -11.50 12.75
C GLU A 236 -5.54 -10.31 12.22
N THR A 237 -5.35 -9.14 12.82
CA THR A 237 -6.15 -7.95 12.48
C THR A 237 -5.55 -6.64 12.99
N ASN A 238 -6.21 -5.51 12.73
CA ASN A 238 -5.79 -4.15 13.12
C ASN A 238 -4.44 -3.71 12.52
N VAL A 239 -4.09 -4.25 11.35
CA VAL A 239 -2.88 -3.86 10.61
C VAL A 239 -3.26 -3.08 9.36
N PRO A 240 -2.58 -1.97 9.03
CA PRO A 240 -2.77 -1.30 7.75
C PRO A 240 -2.41 -2.21 6.58
N ILE A 241 -3.23 -2.19 5.53
CA ILE A 241 -3.02 -2.90 4.27
C ILE A 241 -3.09 -1.90 3.13
N THR A 242 -2.15 -1.99 2.21
CA THR A 242 -2.17 -1.22 0.96
C THR A 242 -2.16 -2.16 -0.24
N PHE A 243 -3.11 -1.94 -1.15
CA PHE A 243 -3.15 -2.57 -2.46
C PHE A 243 -2.53 -1.65 -3.50
N TYR A 244 -1.76 -2.25 -4.39
CA TYR A 244 -1.13 -1.58 -5.53
C TYR A 244 -1.55 -2.27 -6.82
N ASP A 245 -1.67 -1.50 -7.90
CA ASP A 245 -1.64 -2.07 -9.23
C ASP A 245 -0.22 -2.60 -9.54
N ASN A 246 -0.11 -3.86 -9.92
CA ASN A 246 1.18 -4.53 -10.10
C ASN A 246 1.99 -3.95 -11.28
N HIS A 247 1.32 -3.37 -12.29
CA HIS A 247 2.00 -2.85 -13.49
C HIS A 247 2.47 -1.40 -13.31
N SER A 248 1.61 -0.52 -12.78
CA SER A 248 1.88 0.91 -12.62
C SER A 248 2.46 1.27 -11.24
N GLY A 249 2.30 0.41 -10.23
CA GLY A 249 2.66 0.70 -8.84
C GLY A 249 1.73 1.72 -8.16
N ARG A 250 0.61 2.10 -8.79
CA ARG A 250 -0.35 3.05 -8.23
C ARG A 250 -1.05 2.44 -7.00
N ILE A 251 -1.22 3.24 -5.95
CA ILE A 251 -2.02 2.86 -4.78
C ILE A 251 -3.49 2.78 -5.20
N MET A 252 -4.09 1.60 -5.00
CA MET A 252 -5.47 1.31 -5.36
C MET A 252 -6.39 1.41 -4.15
N ASN A 253 -5.95 0.86 -3.01
CA ASN A 253 -6.71 0.91 -1.77
C ASN A 253 -5.75 0.94 -0.57
N ASN A 254 -6.17 1.60 0.52
CA ASN A 254 -5.41 1.69 1.75
C ASN A 254 -6.36 1.76 2.94
N PHE A 255 -6.35 0.74 3.79
CA PHE A 255 -7.27 0.61 4.91
C PHE A 255 -6.63 -0.13 6.08
N VAL A 256 -7.23 -0.06 7.26
CA VAL A 256 -6.84 -0.89 8.40
C VAL A 256 -7.71 -2.14 8.42
N HIS A 257 -7.09 -3.31 8.40
CA HIS A 257 -7.81 -4.57 8.49
C HIS A 257 -8.56 -4.69 9.81
N THR A 258 -9.78 -5.22 9.78
CA THR A 258 -10.59 -5.48 10.97
C THR A 258 -11.28 -6.83 10.88
N LEU A 259 -11.70 -7.37 12.02
CA LEU A 259 -12.56 -8.55 12.10
C LEU A 259 -13.85 -8.17 12.82
N ASN A 260 -14.98 -8.65 12.33
CA ASN A 260 -16.25 -8.48 13.01
C ASN A 260 -16.39 -9.43 14.22
N PHE A 261 -17.51 -9.34 14.94
CA PHE A 261 -17.78 -10.16 16.14
C PHE A 261 -17.83 -11.68 15.89
N ARG A 262 -17.88 -12.12 14.62
CA ARG A 262 -17.83 -13.53 14.21
C ARG A 262 -16.42 -13.96 13.78
N GLY A 263 -15.42 -13.09 13.88
CA GLY A 263 -14.06 -13.37 13.41
C GLY A 263 -13.93 -13.37 11.89
N LEU A 264 -14.84 -12.69 11.18
CA LEU A 264 -14.77 -12.56 9.72
C LEU A 264 -14.26 -11.17 9.31
N PRO A 265 -13.36 -11.09 8.32
CA PRO A 265 -12.89 -9.82 7.79
C PRO A 265 -13.97 -9.08 7.00
N ASP A 266 -13.71 -7.80 6.77
CA ASP A 266 -14.56 -6.96 5.94
C ASP A 266 -14.51 -7.39 4.47
N THR A 267 -15.63 -7.17 3.77
CA THR A 267 -15.71 -7.38 2.32
C THR A 267 -15.22 -6.14 1.60
N LEU A 268 -14.16 -6.30 0.81
CA LEU A 268 -13.70 -5.31 -0.15
C LEU A 268 -14.61 -5.37 -1.38
N TYR A 269 -15.32 -4.28 -1.63
CA TYR A 269 -16.19 -4.14 -2.79
C TYR A 269 -15.42 -3.59 -4.00
N TYR A 270 -15.95 -3.89 -5.20
CA TYR A 270 -15.49 -3.31 -6.47
C TYR A 270 -14.02 -3.56 -6.84
N MET A 271 -13.48 -4.73 -6.48
CA MET A 271 -12.19 -5.19 -6.97
C MET A 271 -12.27 -5.44 -8.48
N ASP A 272 -11.32 -4.91 -9.26
CA ASP A 272 -11.33 -5.05 -10.72
C ASP A 272 -10.68 -6.38 -11.15
N PRO A 273 -11.45 -7.34 -11.72
CA PRO A 273 -10.90 -8.63 -12.15
C PRO A 273 -9.96 -8.53 -13.37
N LEU A 274 -9.96 -7.39 -14.07
CA LEU A 274 -9.08 -7.16 -15.22
C LEU A 274 -7.67 -6.71 -14.81
N MET A 275 -7.47 -6.41 -13.52
CA MET A 275 -6.21 -5.95 -12.95
C MET A 275 -5.48 -7.05 -12.17
N VAL A 276 -4.16 -6.90 -12.04
CA VAL A 276 -3.33 -7.73 -11.17
C VAL A 276 -2.84 -6.85 -10.03
N TYR A 277 -3.03 -7.30 -8.80
CA TYR A 277 -2.70 -6.52 -7.61
C TYR A 277 -1.46 -7.04 -6.91
N ASP A 278 -0.73 -6.12 -6.28
CA ASP A 278 0.17 -6.43 -5.18
C ASP A 278 -0.48 -5.93 -3.88
N MET A 279 -0.18 -6.60 -2.77
CA MET A 279 -0.64 -6.20 -1.45
C MET A 279 0.54 -6.12 -0.49
N VAL A 280 0.61 -5.05 0.30
CA VAL A 280 1.54 -4.92 1.42
C VAL A 280 0.74 -4.85 2.72
N VAL A 281 1.02 -5.77 3.62
CA VAL A 281 0.55 -5.73 5.01
C VAL A 281 1.64 -5.05 5.83
N HIS A 282 1.33 -3.92 6.46
CA HIS A 282 2.28 -3.08 7.20
C HIS A 282 2.55 -3.61 8.60
N THR A 283 2.87 -4.90 8.70
CA THR A 283 3.46 -5.52 9.88
C THR A 283 4.92 -5.09 10.07
N MET A 284 5.54 -5.57 11.14
CA MET A 284 6.95 -5.30 11.43
C MET A 284 7.75 -6.61 11.50
N PRO A 285 8.58 -6.93 10.48
CA PRO A 285 8.72 -6.26 9.19
C PRO A 285 7.48 -6.39 8.28
N PRO A 286 7.35 -5.56 7.23
CA PRO A 286 6.21 -5.59 6.33
C PRO A 286 6.20 -6.86 5.47
N VAL A 287 5.02 -7.41 5.21
CA VAL A 287 4.81 -8.60 4.37
C VAL A 287 4.16 -8.22 3.06
N ARG A 288 4.70 -8.74 1.95
CA ARG A 288 4.21 -8.44 0.61
C ARG A 288 3.70 -9.70 -0.09
N VAL A 289 2.52 -9.61 -0.67
CA VAL A 289 1.89 -10.63 -1.51
C VAL A 289 1.79 -10.08 -2.92
N ASN A 290 2.49 -10.70 -3.87
CA ASN A 290 2.55 -10.22 -5.25
C ASN A 290 1.62 -11.00 -6.17
N ASN A 291 1.30 -10.43 -7.33
CA ASN A 291 0.60 -11.12 -8.43
C ASN A 291 -0.80 -11.68 -8.05
N ILE A 292 -1.55 -10.96 -7.23
CA ILE A 292 -2.91 -11.32 -6.82
C ILE A 292 -3.85 -11.15 -8.03
N LYS A 293 -4.48 -12.26 -8.43
CA LYS A 293 -5.48 -12.29 -9.51
C LYS A 293 -6.87 -12.46 -8.91
N ILE A 294 -7.81 -11.70 -9.44
CA ILE A 294 -9.19 -11.67 -8.97
C ILE A 294 -10.07 -12.46 -9.94
N ASN A 295 -10.78 -13.45 -9.41
CA ASN A 295 -11.72 -14.24 -10.19
C ASN A 295 -13.05 -13.48 -10.32
N PRO A 296 -13.49 -13.17 -11.54
CA PRO A 296 -14.66 -12.34 -11.78
C PRO A 296 -15.97 -12.98 -11.31
N GLY A 297 -16.91 -12.14 -10.88
CA GLY A 297 -18.29 -12.55 -10.55
C GLY A 297 -18.40 -13.47 -9.33
N ARG A 298 -17.33 -13.57 -8.53
CA ARG A 298 -17.27 -14.42 -7.32
C ARG A 298 -16.64 -13.65 -6.17
N HIS A 299 -16.89 -14.11 -4.95
CA HIS A 299 -16.16 -13.62 -3.78
C HIS A 299 -14.75 -14.24 -3.77
N ASN A 300 -13.73 -13.39 -3.66
CA ASN A 300 -12.32 -13.79 -3.65
C ASN A 300 -11.76 -13.79 -2.24
N ILE A 301 -10.84 -14.71 -1.96
CA ILE A 301 -10.16 -14.77 -0.67
C ILE A 301 -8.67 -14.60 -0.93
N ILE A 302 -8.09 -13.57 -0.32
CA ILE A 302 -6.66 -13.24 -0.39
C ILE A 302 -6.06 -13.61 0.95
N HIS A 303 -4.93 -14.32 0.94
CA HIS A 303 -4.25 -14.75 2.17
C HIS A 303 -2.90 -14.05 2.33
N ALA A 304 -2.52 -13.75 3.57
CA ALA A 304 -1.17 -13.32 3.91
C ALA A 304 -0.76 -13.93 5.26
N ASP A 305 0.41 -14.58 5.30
CA ASP A 305 0.99 -15.12 6.53
C ASP A 305 1.64 -13.99 7.33
N VAL A 306 0.99 -13.59 8.41
CA VAL A 306 1.43 -12.46 9.25
C VAL A 306 1.30 -12.77 10.76
N PRO A 307 1.84 -13.90 11.22
CA PRO A 307 1.75 -14.27 12.63
C PRO A 307 2.39 -13.19 13.50
N GLN A 308 1.68 -12.68 14.49
CA GLN A 308 2.16 -11.59 15.34
C GLN A 308 2.24 -11.96 16.82
N GLY A 309 3.21 -11.35 17.49
CA GLY A 309 3.30 -11.23 18.94
C GLY A 309 3.67 -9.80 19.32
N SER A 310 3.71 -9.51 20.62
CA SER A 310 4.04 -8.18 21.11
C SER A 310 5.33 -8.19 21.93
N LEU A 311 6.08 -7.10 21.87
CA LEU A 311 7.24 -6.86 22.69
C LEU A 311 6.99 -5.64 23.58
N THR A 312 7.17 -5.80 24.89
CA THR A 312 7.17 -4.68 25.84
C THR A 312 8.56 -4.54 26.45
N LEU A 313 9.12 -3.35 26.35
CA LEU A 313 10.39 -3.01 26.98
C LEU A 313 10.14 -2.28 28.31
N LEU A 314 10.69 -2.81 29.39
CA LEU A 314 10.50 -2.30 30.74
C LEU A 314 11.84 -1.94 31.37
N ALA A 315 11.83 -0.88 32.17
CA ALA A 315 12.94 -0.53 33.05
C ALA A 315 12.44 -0.65 34.48
N GLY A 316 13.25 -1.25 35.36
CA GLY A 316 12.89 -1.39 36.76
C GLY A 316 12.62 -0.03 37.42
N GLY A 317 11.66 0.00 38.35
CA GLY A 317 11.31 1.18 39.14
C GLY A 317 10.76 2.36 38.32
N THR A 318 10.58 3.50 38.98
CA THR A 318 10.13 4.72 38.31
C THR A 318 11.34 5.51 37.83
N THR A 319 11.48 5.63 36.50
CA THR A 319 12.53 6.44 35.89
C THR A 319 11.88 7.54 35.06
N GLN A 320 12.39 8.77 35.15
CA GLN A 320 11.94 9.86 34.27
C GLN A 320 12.51 9.75 32.84
N ILE A 321 13.36 8.76 32.59
CA ILE A 321 14.05 8.56 31.31
C ILE A 321 13.25 7.61 30.46
N LYS A 322 12.94 8.08 29.24
CA LYS A 322 12.42 7.24 28.17
C LYS A 322 13.59 6.63 27.42
N TYR A 323 14.03 5.46 27.85
CA TYR A 323 15.01 4.67 27.10
C TYR A 323 14.45 4.28 25.74
N LYS A 324 15.36 4.06 24.80
CA LYS A 324 15.06 3.48 23.50
C LYS A 324 15.88 2.21 23.31
N ALA A 325 15.35 1.25 22.58
CA ALA A 325 16.12 0.12 22.08
C ALA A 325 16.05 0.09 20.56
N ILE A 326 17.17 -0.26 19.93
CA ILE A 326 17.21 -0.66 18.54
C ILE A 326 16.79 -2.12 18.47
N VAL A 327 15.80 -2.43 17.64
CA VAL A 327 15.31 -3.79 17.41
C VAL A 327 15.80 -4.26 16.05
N ARG A 328 16.35 -5.47 15.99
CA ARG A 328 16.81 -6.13 14.76
C ARG A 328 16.26 -7.54 14.70
N GLN A 329 15.96 -8.05 13.51
CA GLN A 329 15.73 -9.49 13.37
C GLN A 329 17.04 -10.24 13.65
N ALA A 330 16.95 -11.35 14.38
CA ALA A 330 18.12 -12.12 14.76
C ALA A 330 18.92 -12.54 13.52
N GLY A 331 20.25 -12.37 13.60
CA GLY A 331 21.16 -12.67 12.49
C GLY A 331 21.18 -11.62 11.36
N HIS A 332 20.35 -10.57 11.43
CA HIS A 332 20.35 -9.46 10.48
C HIS A 332 21.01 -8.23 11.11
N GLY A 333 21.86 -7.54 10.34
CA GLY A 333 22.55 -6.32 10.81
C GLY A 333 21.69 -5.06 10.71
N GLU A 334 20.61 -5.10 9.94
CA GLU A 334 19.76 -3.96 9.67
C GLU A 334 18.87 -3.63 10.86
N THR A 335 18.77 -2.34 11.18
CA THR A 335 17.84 -1.82 12.17
C THR A 335 16.43 -1.93 11.63
N LEU A 336 15.57 -2.70 12.30
CA LEU A 336 14.16 -2.80 11.95
C LEU A 336 13.40 -1.56 12.44
N THR A 337 13.57 -1.20 13.72
CA THR A 337 12.94 -0.03 14.33
C THR A 337 13.69 0.42 15.59
N THR A 338 13.28 1.57 16.14
CA THR A 338 13.63 1.99 17.49
C THR A 338 12.39 2.02 18.37
N GLN A 339 12.32 1.13 19.35
CA GLN A 339 11.20 1.03 20.29
C GLN A 339 11.48 1.86 21.55
N ILE A 340 10.45 2.53 22.09
CA ILE A 340 10.52 3.29 23.33
C ILE A 340 10.12 2.40 24.51
N PHE A 341 10.82 2.55 25.64
CA PHE A 341 10.48 1.84 26.87
C PHE A 341 9.14 2.28 27.44
N GLY A 342 8.37 1.33 27.97
CA GLY A 342 7.01 1.51 28.47
C GLY A 342 5.92 1.34 27.41
N GLU A 343 6.28 1.23 26.14
CA GLU A 343 5.36 0.98 25.04
C GLU A 343 5.36 -0.51 24.67
N THR A 344 4.19 -0.99 24.22
CA THR A 344 4.02 -2.33 23.66
C THR A 344 3.83 -2.20 22.16
N GLU A 345 4.69 -2.86 21.40
CA GLU A 345 4.66 -2.86 19.95
C GLU A 345 4.49 -4.28 19.41
N ASN A 346 3.85 -4.41 18.25
CA ASN A 346 3.65 -5.70 17.59
C ASN A 346 4.74 -5.97 16.56
N TYR A 347 5.18 -7.22 16.52
CA TYR A 347 6.20 -7.74 15.62
C TYR A 347 5.74 -9.07 15.04
N LEU A 348 6.25 -9.43 13.87
CA LEU A 348 6.08 -10.79 13.37
C LEU A 348 6.74 -11.80 14.31
N VAL A 349 6.14 -12.98 14.44
CA VAL A 349 6.70 -14.09 15.21
C VAL A 349 8.11 -14.41 14.71
N GLY A 350 9.06 -14.54 15.64
CA GLY A 350 10.46 -14.75 15.29
C GLY A 350 11.41 -14.40 16.44
N ARG A 351 12.70 -14.40 16.12
CA ARG A 351 13.78 -14.03 17.05
C ARG A 351 14.34 -12.67 16.72
N TYR A 352 14.61 -11.88 17.76
CA TYR A 352 15.06 -10.51 17.64
C TYR A 352 16.26 -10.24 18.56
N ASP A 353 17.18 -9.41 18.08
CA ASP A 353 18.30 -8.89 18.84
C ASP A 353 18.02 -7.42 19.20
N LEU A 354 18.14 -7.10 20.48
CA LEU A 354 17.87 -5.77 21.03
C LEU A 354 19.17 -5.11 21.47
N GLU A 355 19.37 -3.87 21.04
CA GLU A 355 20.43 -3.00 21.54
C GLU A 355 19.81 -1.83 22.31
N ILE A 356 19.90 -1.91 23.63
CA ILE A 356 19.30 -0.94 24.54
C ILE A 356 20.25 0.23 24.70
N LEU A 357 19.75 1.44 24.40
CA LEU A 357 20.51 2.68 24.40
C LEU A 357 20.68 3.25 25.83
N SER A 358 21.08 2.39 26.75
CA SER A 358 21.52 2.73 28.10
C SER A 358 23.02 3.02 28.15
N LEU A 359 23.51 3.46 29.31
CA LEU A 359 24.95 3.58 29.59
C LEU A 359 25.34 2.62 30.73
N PRO A 360 26.24 1.63 30.51
CA PRO A 360 26.67 1.11 29.20
C PRO A 360 25.49 0.58 28.36
N ARG A 361 25.73 0.39 27.05
CA ARG A 361 24.76 -0.25 26.14
C ARG A 361 24.54 -1.70 26.57
N ILE A 362 23.29 -2.14 26.60
CA ILE A 362 22.95 -3.53 26.90
C ILE A 362 22.54 -4.21 25.59
N GLN A 363 23.11 -5.39 25.33
CA GLN A 363 22.74 -6.23 24.19
C GLN A 363 21.96 -7.43 24.70
N VAL A 364 20.73 -7.62 24.20
CA VAL A 364 19.89 -8.78 24.52
C VAL A 364 19.66 -9.54 23.23
N LYS A 365 20.24 -10.73 23.11
CA LYS A 365 20.19 -11.53 21.88
C LYS A 365 19.12 -12.61 21.94
N GLY A 366 18.54 -12.93 20.79
CA GLY A 366 17.65 -14.08 20.61
C GLY A 366 16.35 -13.98 21.41
N VAL A 367 15.81 -12.77 21.58
CA VAL A 367 14.50 -12.55 22.18
C VAL A 367 13.43 -13.18 21.28
N GLU A 368 12.72 -14.16 21.81
CA GLU A 368 11.68 -14.89 21.07
C GLU A 368 10.33 -14.18 21.25
N ILE A 369 9.74 -13.79 20.12
CA ILE A 369 8.38 -13.25 20.04
C ILE A 369 7.50 -14.36 19.51
N SER A 370 6.54 -14.81 20.33
CA SER A 370 5.63 -15.91 20.03
C SER A 370 4.21 -15.41 19.74
N GLN A 371 3.45 -16.26 19.03
CA GLN A 371 2.10 -15.97 18.56
C GLN A 371 1.19 -15.49 19.71
N SER A 372 0.53 -14.35 19.51
CA SER A 372 -0.47 -13.78 20.42
C SER A 372 0.03 -13.64 21.87
N HIS A 373 1.34 -13.55 22.07
CA HIS A 373 1.97 -13.42 23.37
C HIS A 373 2.72 -12.09 23.48
N THR A 374 2.70 -11.50 24.67
CA THR A 374 3.49 -10.30 24.98
C THR A 374 4.80 -10.70 25.67
N THR A 375 5.87 -10.77 24.89
CA THR A 375 7.23 -10.96 25.40
C THR A 375 7.67 -9.68 26.12
N LYS A 376 8.22 -9.81 27.33
CA LYS A 376 8.70 -8.68 28.13
C LYS A 376 10.20 -8.78 28.30
N VAL A 377 10.90 -7.68 28.01
CA VAL A 377 12.33 -7.54 28.28
C VAL A 377 12.50 -6.42 29.29
N GLU A 378 13.01 -6.77 30.47
CA GLU A 378 13.23 -5.83 31.57
C GLU A 378 14.72 -5.59 31.78
N ILE A 379 15.11 -4.32 31.92
CA ILE A 379 16.44 -3.93 32.38
C ILE A 379 16.42 -3.41 33.81
N PRO A 380 17.54 -3.49 34.54
CA PRO A 380 17.66 -2.86 35.85
C PRO A 380 17.37 -1.35 35.81
N GLN A 381 16.87 -0.82 36.93
CA GLN A 381 16.74 0.62 37.09
C GLN A 381 18.14 1.26 37.05
N PRO A 382 18.36 2.33 36.27
CA PRO A 382 19.61 3.07 36.33
C PRO A 382 19.79 3.71 37.72
N GLY A 383 21.03 3.83 38.16
CA GLY A 383 21.41 4.77 39.22
C GLY A 383 21.80 6.13 38.65
N ILE A 384 21.90 7.13 39.51
CA ILE A 384 22.30 8.50 39.15
C ILE A 384 23.74 8.70 39.59
N ALA A 385 24.64 9.03 38.67
CA ALA A 385 26.02 9.41 38.96
C ALA A 385 26.18 10.92 38.84
N VAL A 386 26.49 11.61 39.94
CA VAL A 386 26.82 13.04 39.94
C VAL A 386 28.33 13.18 40.05
N ILE A 387 28.99 13.42 38.93
CA ILE A 387 30.45 13.57 38.87
C ILE A 387 30.79 15.04 39.15
N ARG A 388 31.72 15.29 40.09
CA ARG A 388 32.26 16.63 40.38
C ARG A 388 33.77 16.63 40.16
N LEU A 389 34.20 17.47 39.23
CA LEU A 389 35.59 17.66 38.84
C LEU A 389 36.18 18.88 39.57
N PRO A 390 37.47 18.85 39.94
CA PRO A 390 38.13 19.95 40.65
C PRO A 390 38.38 21.17 39.74
N ALA A 391 38.47 20.95 38.44
CA ALA A 391 38.66 21.98 37.42
C ALA A 391 38.15 21.48 36.06
N GLN A 392 38.08 22.38 35.09
CA GLN A 392 37.89 22.01 33.68
C GLN A 392 39.07 21.17 33.18
N GLY A 393 38.78 20.13 32.40
CA GLY A 393 39.81 19.18 32.00
C GLY A 393 39.28 18.04 31.16
N PHE A 394 40.15 17.07 30.94
CA PHE A 394 39.85 15.86 30.18
C PHE A 394 39.37 14.81 31.15
N ALA A 395 38.11 14.40 31.04
CA ALA A 395 37.53 13.36 31.88
C ALA A 395 36.76 12.32 31.05
N LYS A 396 36.93 11.06 31.43
CA LYS A 396 36.20 9.93 30.85
C LYS A 396 35.69 9.02 31.95
N ILE A 397 34.54 8.39 31.69
CA ILE A 397 33.98 7.34 32.52
C ILE A 397 34.21 6.00 31.83
N LEU A 398 34.77 5.07 32.59
CA LEU A 398 35.09 3.72 32.16
C LEU A 398 34.24 2.73 32.97
N HIS A 399 33.58 1.78 32.29
CA HIS A 399 32.92 0.64 32.91
C HIS A 399 33.93 -0.47 33.16
N GLU A 400 33.91 -1.07 34.36
CA GLU A 400 34.78 -2.18 34.72
C GLU A 400 34.10 -3.52 34.42
N GLU A 401 34.65 -4.28 33.47
CA GLU A 401 34.23 -5.65 33.17
C GLU A 401 35.39 -6.62 33.41
N GLY A 402 35.42 -7.21 34.61
CA GLY A 402 36.56 -8.03 35.05
C GLY A 402 37.83 -7.17 35.16
N ASN A 403 38.82 -7.44 34.30
CA ASN A 403 40.07 -6.67 34.21
C ASN A 403 40.09 -5.70 33.02
N GLU A 404 38.99 -5.57 32.26
CA GLU A 404 38.88 -4.65 31.13
C GLU A 404 38.17 -3.35 31.55
N LEU A 405 38.69 -2.22 31.05
CA LEU A 405 38.07 -0.91 31.19
C LEU A 405 37.52 -0.48 29.83
N LYS A 406 36.19 -0.34 29.73
CA LYS A 406 35.52 0.09 28.51
C LYS A 406 35.04 1.52 28.66
N GLU A 407 35.42 2.39 27.72
CA GLU A 407 34.92 3.76 27.68
C GLU A 407 33.41 3.76 27.40
N ILE A 408 32.65 4.46 28.23
CA ILE A 408 31.20 4.58 28.07
C ILE A 408 30.72 6.02 27.90
N HIS A 409 31.50 7.00 28.37
CA HIS A 409 31.12 8.40 28.31
C HIS A 409 32.33 9.33 28.41
N VAL A 410 32.32 10.40 27.62
CA VAL A 410 33.30 11.49 27.70
C VAL A 410 32.61 12.69 28.36
N ILE A 411 33.17 13.14 29.48
CA ILE A 411 32.66 14.32 30.19
C ILE A 411 33.09 15.56 29.42
N ARG A 412 32.17 16.52 29.27
CA ARG A 412 32.46 17.76 28.51
C ARG A 412 33.59 18.55 29.15
N GLU A 413 34.56 19.02 28.36
CA GLU A 413 35.76 19.67 28.89
C GLU A 413 35.51 20.99 29.63
N ASN A 414 34.42 21.68 29.30
CA ASN A 414 34.08 23.01 29.82
C ASN A 414 33.19 22.97 31.06
N VAL A 415 32.88 21.80 31.61
CA VAL A 415 32.09 21.66 32.84
C VAL A 415 32.94 21.21 34.02
N THR A 416 32.49 21.53 35.23
CA THR A 416 33.06 21.01 36.48
C THR A 416 32.13 20.00 37.16
N SER A 417 30.96 19.74 36.60
CA SER A 417 30.06 18.68 37.06
C SER A 417 29.17 18.19 35.94
N GLU A 418 28.85 16.89 35.98
CA GLU A 418 27.93 16.25 35.04
C GLU A 418 27.10 15.18 35.77
N THR A 419 25.80 15.13 35.47
CA THR A 419 24.87 14.12 36.01
C THR A 419 24.56 13.12 34.91
N LEU A 420 24.76 11.84 35.22
CA LEU A 420 24.59 10.74 34.29
C LEU A 420 23.70 9.65 34.88
N TYR A 421 23.05 8.90 34.01
CA TYR A 421 22.25 7.75 34.38
C TYR A 421 22.95 6.50 33.90
N LEU A 422 23.48 5.74 34.85
CA LEU A 422 24.31 4.58 34.58
C LEU A 422 23.60 3.32 35.07
N GLN A 423 23.73 2.24 34.31
CA GLN A 423 23.25 0.93 34.74
C GLN A 423 24.06 0.46 35.98
N PRO A 424 23.49 -0.39 36.84
CA PRO A 424 24.21 -0.89 38.01
C PRO A 424 25.52 -1.58 37.63
N GLY A 425 26.62 -1.21 38.28
CA GLY A 425 27.96 -1.68 37.89
C GLY A 425 29.08 -0.95 38.62
N ASN A 426 30.31 -1.36 38.33
CA ASN A 426 31.53 -0.71 38.82
C ASN A 426 32.12 0.16 37.71
N TYR A 427 32.60 1.34 38.09
CA TYR A 427 33.06 2.34 37.14
C TYR A 427 34.29 3.06 37.68
N ARG A 428 35.05 3.69 36.77
CA ARG A 428 36.12 4.63 37.09
C ARG A 428 35.92 5.95 36.38
N VAL A 429 36.21 7.04 37.07
CA VAL A 429 36.45 8.34 36.43
C VAL A 429 37.95 8.55 36.36
N VAL A 430 38.45 8.75 35.14
CA VAL A 430 39.82 9.20 34.91
C VAL A 430 39.77 10.66 34.47
N PHE A 431 40.50 11.53 35.17
CA PHE A 431 40.47 12.97 34.95
C PHE A 431 41.88 13.57 34.98
N ARG A 432 42.14 14.56 34.13
CA ARG A 432 43.28 15.49 34.27
C ARG A 432 42.85 16.91 33.96
N SER A 433 43.27 17.86 34.79
CA SER A 433 43.04 19.29 34.57
C SER A 433 43.66 19.78 33.26
N LYS A 434 42.97 20.70 32.57
CA LYS A 434 43.44 21.28 31.31
C LYS A 434 44.75 22.05 31.48
N VAL A 435 44.98 22.62 32.65
CA VAL A 435 46.19 23.40 32.98
C VAL A 435 47.39 22.54 33.41
N SER A 436 47.17 21.26 33.74
CA SER A 436 48.24 20.36 34.19
C SER A 436 48.87 19.64 33.00
N ASN A 437 50.15 19.82 32.71
CA ASN A 437 50.83 19.21 31.56
C ASN A 437 51.54 17.86 31.85
N LEU A 438 51.49 17.36 33.09
CA LEU A 438 52.11 16.09 33.47
C LEU A 438 51.06 15.02 33.77
N THR A 439 51.34 13.78 33.34
CA THR A 439 50.47 12.61 33.56
C THR A 439 50.27 12.29 35.04
N VAL A 440 51.24 12.60 35.90
CA VAL A 440 51.16 12.36 37.35
C VAL A 440 49.99 13.08 38.03
N PHE A 441 49.45 14.12 37.41
CA PHE A 441 48.26 14.84 37.91
C PHE A 441 46.94 14.21 37.48
N SER A 442 46.97 13.02 36.89
CA SER A 442 45.75 12.28 36.55
C SER A 442 45.14 11.69 37.81
N ILE A 443 43.85 11.91 38.00
CA ILE A 443 43.06 11.31 39.06
C ILE A 443 42.37 10.08 38.49
N ASP A 444 42.55 8.94 39.12
CA ASP A 444 41.76 7.72 38.87
C ASP A 444 40.92 7.42 40.12
N ARG A 445 39.59 7.46 39.96
CA ARG A 445 38.65 7.25 41.06
C ARG A 445 37.63 6.16 40.73
N PRO A 446 37.68 5.00 41.40
CA PRO A 446 36.63 4.00 41.29
C PRO A 446 35.37 4.43 42.05
N PHE A 447 34.21 4.03 41.54
CA PHE A 447 32.90 4.20 42.17
C PHE A 447 31.94 3.10 41.72
N ARG A 448 30.88 2.87 42.50
CA ARG A 448 29.89 1.84 42.23
C ARG A 448 28.51 2.47 42.10
N ILE A 449 27.76 2.07 41.08
CA ILE A 449 26.38 2.48 40.87
C ILE A 449 25.44 1.35 41.26
N GLN A 450 24.42 1.70 42.03
CA GLN A 450 23.35 0.80 42.45
C GLN A 450 22.03 1.27 41.84
N SER A 451 21.14 0.31 41.62
CA SER A 451 19.82 0.51 41.02
C SER A 451 19.00 1.55 41.79
N GLY A 452 18.56 2.63 41.11
CA GLY A 452 17.70 3.66 41.69
C GLY A 452 18.36 4.60 42.72
N ILE A 453 19.67 4.45 42.99
CA ILE A 453 20.39 5.25 43.99
C ILE A 453 21.20 6.36 43.31
N SER A 454 21.28 7.52 43.98
CA SER A 454 22.15 8.63 43.57
C SER A 454 23.52 8.52 44.26
N THR A 455 24.58 8.52 43.48
CA THR A 455 25.97 8.40 43.91
C THR A 455 26.73 9.66 43.51
N MET A 456 27.27 10.37 44.52
CA MET A 456 28.12 11.54 44.31
C MET A 456 29.58 11.12 44.23
N VAL A 457 30.24 11.46 43.12
CA VAL A 457 31.66 11.14 42.88
C VAL A 457 32.45 12.44 42.88
N ASN A 458 33.10 12.73 44.00
CA ASN A 458 33.91 13.94 44.15
C ASN A 458 35.39 13.63 43.89
N LEU A 459 35.99 14.35 42.94
CA LEU A 459 37.41 14.26 42.61
C LEU A 459 38.25 15.37 43.29
N ASN A 460 37.65 16.11 44.23
CA ASN A 460 38.27 17.25 44.93
C ASN A 460 39.06 16.84 46.20
N GLN A 461 39.43 15.57 46.34
CA GLN A 461 40.11 15.05 47.54
C GLN A 461 41.61 14.88 47.32
#